data_AF-A0A7S4S849-F1
#
_entry.id   AF-A0A7S4S849-F1
#
_cell.length_a   1.000
_cell.length_b   1.000
_cell.length_c   1.000
_cell.angle_alpha   90.00
_cell.angle_beta   90.00
_cell.angle_gamma   90.00
#
_symmetry.space_group_name_H-M   'P 1'
#
loop_
_entity.id
_entity.type
_entity.pdbx_description
1 polymer ?
#
loop_
_entity_poly.entity_id
_entity_poly.type
_entity_poly.pdbx_seq_one_letter_code
_entity_poly.pdbx_strand_id
1 'polypeptide(L)'
;SEARALVTPGLRRGRRYAFGVRVDRQPALTPARNQWRLAFGLEASAAIEGYRLWAFEDMALAMSRSSRSRGGAPAENHVELTFTPTNAVPSRGMLVVTAPQGYHIPFGCAAGVVRVGGDQAIPDVSIPAVACRGEQPPANRAQIRFRAELASILSGVRHRLTLAVHNPSFLAPYPGFWTLQSFSEASDVPESANLLDVGRVPSASVTESFDAFRVEIVGAPTAEDLRLPLELDLSLPRAPVPGDVLEVAGPAGYNFATPVVDASLEADLRQCLLFERVPSAAAADPAGGQAAAAAAAA
;
A
#
# COMPACT_ATOMS: atom_id res chain seq x y z
N SER A 1 2.57 -12.57 -26.22
CA SER A 1 2.11 -11.33 -26.88
C SER A 1 2.68 -11.29 -28.29
N GLU A 2 2.00 -10.62 -29.22
CA GLU A 2 2.46 -10.45 -30.60
C GLU A 2 2.30 -8.97 -30.97
N ALA A 3 3.32 -8.38 -31.60
CA ALA A 3 3.25 -7.04 -32.16
C ALA A 3 3.27 -7.16 -33.69
N ARG A 4 2.36 -6.45 -34.37
CA ARG A 4 2.23 -6.49 -35.83
C ARG A 4 2.37 -5.08 -36.39
N ALA A 5 3.19 -4.95 -37.44
CA ALA A 5 3.29 -3.73 -38.23
C ALA A 5 2.82 -4.03 -39.65
N LEU A 6 1.95 -3.18 -40.19
CA LEU A 6 1.56 -3.24 -41.60
C LEU A 6 2.68 -2.65 -42.44
N VAL A 7 3.20 -3.45 -43.36
CA VAL A 7 4.18 -2.98 -44.34
C VAL A 7 3.44 -2.31 -45.49
N THR A 8 3.70 -1.02 -45.69
CA THR A 8 3.17 -0.26 -46.82
C THR A 8 4.01 -0.49 -48.09
N PRO A 9 3.47 -0.17 -49.29
CA PRO A 9 4.23 -0.27 -50.53
C PRO A 9 5.50 0.59 -50.44
N GLY A 10 6.68 -0.03 -50.55
CA GLY A 10 7.96 0.68 -50.45
C GLY A 10 9.16 -0.17 -50.05
N LEU A 11 8.95 -1.28 -49.33
CA LEU A 11 10.01 -2.26 -49.12
C LEU A 11 10.36 -2.96 -50.45
N ARG A 12 11.65 -3.00 -50.78
CA ARG A 12 12.18 -3.52 -52.05
C ARG A 12 13.12 -4.68 -51.77
N ARG A 13 13.06 -5.70 -52.62
CA ARG A 13 14.00 -6.83 -52.61
C ARG A 13 15.45 -6.32 -52.72
N GLY A 14 16.36 -6.91 -51.94
CA GLY A 14 17.80 -6.61 -51.98
C GLY A 14 18.22 -5.34 -51.24
N ARG A 15 17.28 -4.63 -50.58
CA ARG A 15 17.59 -3.49 -49.71
C ARG A 15 17.62 -3.95 -48.25
N ARG A 16 18.51 -3.35 -47.45
CA ARG A 16 18.55 -3.54 -46.00
C ARG A 16 17.67 -2.50 -45.31
N TYR A 17 16.97 -2.93 -44.27
CA TYR A 17 16.08 -2.09 -43.48
C TYR A 17 16.41 -2.28 -42.00
N ALA A 18 16.27 -1.20 -41.23
CA ALA A 18 16.38 -1.22 -39.78
C ALA A 18 15.02 -0.88 -39.18
N PHE A 19 14.58 -1.67 -38.21
CA PHE A 19 13.33 -1.46 -37.49
C PHE A 19 13.63 -1.47 -35.99
N GLY A 20 13.08 -0.49 -35.27
CA GLY A 20 13.10 -0.50 -33.81
C GLY A 20 11.80 -1.09 -33.29
N VAL A 21 11.89 -1.97 -32.28
CA VAL A 21 10.72 -2.41 -31.52
C VAL A 21 10.75 -1.66 -30.19
N ARG A 22 9.68 -0.94 -29.88
CA ARG A 22 9.48 -0.34 -28.57
C ARG A 22 8.56 -1.25 -27.74
N VAL A 23 9.01 -1.63 -26.56
CA VAL A 23 8.22 -2.42 -25.62
C VAL A 23 7.51 -1.45 -24.67
N ASP A 24 6.19 -1.36 -24.74
CA ASP A 24 5.44 -0.40 -23.92
C ASP A 24 5.31 -0.84 -22.44
N ARG A 25 5.33 -2.15 -22.17
CA ARG A 25 5.40 -2.70 -20.80
C ARG A 25 6.34 -3.90 -20.75
N GLN A 26 7.37 -3.77 -19.92
CA GLN A 26 8.27 -4.88 -19.60
C GLN A 26 7.56 -5.85 -18.63
N PRO A 27 7.69 -7.18 -18.80
CA PRO A 27 7.15 -8.11 -17.82
C PRO A 27 7.86 -7.94 -16.47
N ALA A 28 7.18 -8.29 -15.38
CA ALA A 28 7.74 -8.18 -14.03
C ALA A 28 8.89 -9.18 -13.78
N LEU A 29 8.90 -10.30 -14.50
CA LEU A 29 9.92 -11.34 -14.43
C LEU A 29 10.39 -11.71 -15.82
N THR A 30 11.66 -12.12 -15.93
CA THR A 30 12.18 -12.66 -17.19
C THR A 30 11.38 -13.91 -17.56
N PRO A 31 10.73 -13.96 -18.73
CA PRO A 31 9.96 -15.14 -19.12
C PRO A 31 10.85 -16.37 -19.24
N ALA A 32 10.35 -17.54 -18.85
CA ALA A 32 11.07 -18.81 -19.03
C ALA A 32 11.47 -19.05 -20.51
N ARG A 33 10.62 -18.59 -21.44
CA ARG A 33 10.93 -18.54 -22.88
C ARG A 33 11.22 -17.11 -23.33
N ASN A 34 12.45 -16.67 -23.09
CA ASN A 34 12.92 -15.33 -23.43
C ASN A 34 13.55 -15.29 -24.84
N GLN A 35 12.74 -15.48 -25.88
CA GLN A 35 13.20 -15.48 -27.28
C GLN A 35 12.27 -14.62 -28.14
N TRP A 36 12.87 -13.78 -28.96
CA TRP A 36 12.18 -12.99 -29.97
C TRP A 36 12.16 -13.73 -31.30
N ARG A 37 11.13 -13.45 -32.10
CA ARG A 37 11.02 -13.97 -33.47
C ARG A 37 10.44 -12.89 -34.36
N LEU A 38 11.10 -12.63 -35.48
CA LEU A 38 10.58 -11.78 -36.54
C LEU A 38 9.99 -12.69 -37.63
N ALA A 39 8.79 -12.36 -38.11
CA ALA A 39 8.18 -13.03 -39.25
C ALA A 39 7.69 -12.00 -40.27
N PHE A 40 7.88 -12.29 -41.55
CA PHE A 40 7.45 -11.45 -42.66
C PHE A 40 6.93 -12.34 -43.82
N GLY A 41 5.64 -12.25 -44.13
CA GLY A 41 5.02 -13.10 -45.14
C GLY A 41 5.12 -14.59 -44.76
N LEU A 42 5.82 -15.37 -45.60
CA LEU A 42 6.08 -16.80 -45.38
C LEU A 42 7.47 -17.08 -44.80
N GLU A 43 8.21 -16.05 -44.40
CA GLU A 43 9.56 -16.16 -43.86
C GLU A 43 9.58 -15.83 -42.37
N ALA A 44 10.46 -16.48 -41.61
CA ALA A 44 10.71 -16.19 -40.21
C ALA A 44 12.21 -16.21 -39.92
N SER A 45 12.64 -15.38 -38.97
CA SER A 45 13.99 -15.43 -38.45
C SER A 45 14.19 -16.68 -37.59
N ALA A 46 15.46 -17.04 -37.36
CA ALA A 46 15.81 -17.87 -36.21
C ALA A 46 15.36 -17.21 -34.90
N ALA A 47 15.27 -17.99 -33.82
CA ALA A 47 15.04 -17.43 -32.50
C ALA A 47 16.17 -16.45 -32.16
N ILE A 48 15.79 -15.22 -31.85
CA ILE A 48 16.71 -14.19 -31.38
C ILE A 48 16.67 -14.26 -29.85
N GLU A 49 17.82 -14.45 -29.23
CA GLU A 49 17.88 -14.52 -27.77
C GLU A 49 17.37 -13.21 -27.15
N GLY A 50 16.50 -13.33 -26.15
CA GLY A 50 16.08 -12.18 -25.36
C GLY A 50 17.15 -11.75 -24.37
N TYR A 51 16.85 -10.73 -23.59
CA TYR A 51 17.75 -10.22 -22.55
C TYR A 51 17.12 -10.47 -21.17
N ARG A 52 17.94 -10.80 -20.17
CA ARG A 52 17.47 -10.88 -18.78
C ARG A 52 16.93 -9.50 -18.39
N LEU A 53 15.72 -9.47 -17.83
CA LEU A 53 15.14 -8.23 -17.38
C LEU A 53 15.92 -7.74 -16.15
N TRP A 54 16.33 -6.48 -16.19
CA TRP A 54 16.89 -5.73 -15.08
C TRP A 54 15.78 -5.44 -14.06
N ALA A 55 15.41 -6.46 -13.29
CA ALA A 55 14.26 -6.42 -12.40
C ALA A 55 14.55 -7.09 -11.07
N PHE A 56 13.84 -6.62 -10.04
CA PHE A 56 13.78 -7.29 -8.75
C PHE A 56 12.85 -8.51 -8.85
N GLU A 57 13.31 -9.65 -8.35
CA GLU A 57 12.54 -10.87 -8.15
C GLU A 57 11.88 -10.84 -6.75
N ASP A 58 10.79 -11.61 -6.56
CA ASP A 58 10.07 -11.78 -5.29
C ASP A 58 9.70 -10.49 -4.55
N MET A 59 9.30 -9.44 -5.29
CA MET A 59 8.87 -8.21 -4.66
C MET A 59 7.56 -8.37 -3.89
N ALA A 60 7.55 -7.99 -2.61
CA ALA A 60 6.34 -7.93 -1.79
C ALA A 60 6.32 -6.66 -0.92
N LEU A 61 5.11 -6.30 -0.48
CA LEU A 61 4.83 -5.11 0.32
C LEU A 61 4.11 -5.51 1.60
N ALA A 62 4.56 -4.99 2.74
CA ALA A 62 3.81 -4.96 3.98
C ALA A 62 3.68 -3.52 4.48
N MET A 63 2.57 -3.19 5.13
CA MET A 63 2.30 -1.88 5.70
C MET A 63 1.86 -2.04 7.15
N SER A 64 2.39 -1.23 8.05
CA SER A 64 1.99 -1.25 9.46
C SER A 64 0.65 -0.56 9.72
N ARG A 65 0.23 0.35 8.83
CA ARG A 65 -1.01 1.12 8.96
C ARG A 65 -1.71 1.31 7.62
N SER A 66 -3.00 0.98 7.55
CA SER A 66 -3.83 1.18 6.36
C SER A 66 -4.69 2.45 6.40
N SER A 67 -4.81 3.15 7.54
CA SER A 67 -5.73 4.30 7.64
C SER A 67 -5.21 5.57 6.97
N ARG A 68 -6.11 6.35 6.35
CA ARG A 68 -5.77 7.62 5.68
C ARG A 68 -5.35 8.72 6.67
N SER A 69 -4.55 9.66 6.18
CA SER A 69 -4.24 10.91 6.89
C SER A 69 -5.48 11.79 7.02
N ARG A 70 -5.56 12.58 8.09
CA ARG A 70 -6.63 13.56 8.33
C ARG A 70 -6.08 14.98 8.28
N GLY A 71 -6.94 15.97 8.04
CA GLY A 71 -6.55 17.38 7.93
C GLY A 71 -5.73 17.83 9.15
N GLY A 72 -4.43 18.03 8.95
CA GLY A 72 -3.48 18.44 9.99
C GLY A 72 -2.81 17.29 10.80
N ALA A 73 -3.27 16.04 10.64
CA ALA A 73 -2.72 14.87 11.33
C ALA A 73 -2.29 13.79 10.32
N PRO A 74 -1.01 13.76 9.92
CA PRO A 74 -0.48 12.72 9.04
C PRO A 74 -0.58 11.35 9.70
N ALA A 75 -1.12 10.37 8.99
CA ALA A 75 -1.10 8.98 9.42
C ALA A 75 0.25 8.36 9.04
N GLU A 76 1.17 8.31 9.99
CA GLU A 76 2.46 7.64 9.82
C GLU A 76 2.27 6.14 9.60
N ASN A 77 2.96 5.62 8.59
CA ASN A 77 2.94 4.22 8.17
C ASN A 77 4.38 3.76 7.91
N HIS A 78 4.72 2.58 8.40
CA HIS A 78 5.98 1.93 8.08
C HIS A 78 5.74 0.90 6.99
N VAL A 79 6.41 1.13 5.85
CA VAL A 79 6.31 0.28 4.68
C VAL A 79 7.54 -0.62 4.62
N GLU A 80 7.31 -1.92 4.47
CA GLU A 80 8.35 -2.90 4.23
C GLU A 80 8.26 -3.41 2.80
N LEU A 81 9.34 -3.24 2.03
CA LEU A 81 9.52 -3.80 0.70
C LEU A 81 10.53 -4.93 0.78
N THR A 82 10.10 -6.16 0.54
CA THR A 82 11.02 -7.30 0.35
C THR A 82 11.31 -7.48 -1.14
N PHE A 83 12.56 -7.76 -1.50
CA PHE A 83 12.97 -7.91 -2.90
C PHE A 83 14.28 -8.71 -3.03
N THR A 84 14.48 -9.33 -4.18
CA THR A 84 15.71 -10.02 -4.56
C THR A 84 16.27 -9.36 -5.83
N PRO A 85 17.38 -8.61 -5.77
CA PRO A 85 17.89 -7.90 -6.94
C PRO A 85 18.60 -8.83 -7.92
N THR A 86 18.44 -8.56 -9.21
CA THR A 86 19.18 -9.27 -10.25
C THR A 86 20.62 -8.77 -10.35
N ASN A 87 20.86 -7.48 -10.09
CA ASN A 87 22.18 -6.87 -10.14
C ASN A 87 22.65 -6.47 -8.73
N ALA A 88 23.95 -6.57 -8.48
CA ALA A 88 24.51 -6.10 -7.22
C ALA A 88 24.52 -4.56 -7.20
N VAL A 89 24.07 -3.97 -6.10
CA VAL A 89 24.14 -2.52 -5.89
C VAL A 89 25.42 -2.23 -5.10
N PRO A 90 26.40 -1.55 -5.71
CA PRO A 90 27.68 -1.28 -5.05
C PRO A 90 27.51 -0.24 -3.94
N SER A 91 28.57 -0.02 -3.15
CA SER A 91 28.53 0.91 -2.02
C SER A 91 28.40 2.38 -2.37
N ARG A 92 28.68 2.74 -3.62
CA ARG A 92 28.37 4.07 -4.15
C ARG A 92 27.01 4.14 -4.84
N GLY A 93 26.27 3.05 -4.87
CA GLY A 93 24.95 2.98 -5.49
C GLY A 93 23.86 3.60 -4.63
N MET A 94 22.63 3.51 -5.14
CA MET A 94 21.45 3.96 -4.42
C MET A 94 20.22 3.14 -4.78
N LEU A 95 19.23 3.18 -3.89
CA LEU A 95 17.86 2.77 -4.19
C LEU A 95 16.97 4.01 -4.31
N VAL A 96 15.97 3.93 -5.16
CA VAL A 96 14.93 4.96 -5.29
C VAL A 96 13.58 4.30 -5.14
N VAL A 97 12.80 4.77 -4.17
CA VAL A 97 11.43 4.32 -3.93
C VAL A 97 10.47 5.40 -4.40
N THR A 98 9.46 5.01 -5.15
CA THR A 98 8.32 5.88 -5.51
C THR A 98 7.04 5.22 -5.02
N ALA A 99 6.37 5.90 -4.09
CA ALA A 99 5.07 5.52 -3.55
C ALA A 99 3.92 5.87 -4.53
N PRO A 100 2.75 5.25 -4.39
CA PRO A 100 1.56 5.67 -5.13
C PRO A 100 1.16 7.12 -4.87
N GLN A 101 0.27 7.65 -5.71
CA GLN A 101 -0.25 9.01 -5.55
C GLN A 101 -0.88 9.21 -4.16
N GLY A 102 -0.62 10.36 -3.55
CA GLY A 102 -1.18 10.76 -2.25
C GLY A 102 -0.30 10.39 -1.06
N TYR A 103 0.55 9.36 -1.18
CA TYR A 103 1.56 9.09 -0.16
C TYR A 103 2.57 10.24 -0.13
N HIS A 104 3.07 10.53 1.08
CA HIS A 104 4.08 11.55 1.29
C HIS A 104 5.29 10.94 1.98
N ILE A 105 6.47 11.09 1.38
CA ILE A 105 7.73 10.65 1.98
C ILE A 105 8.47 11.89 2.48
N PRO A 106 8.67 12.07 3.80
CA PRO A 106 9.33 13.26 4.33
C PRO A 106 10.75 13.45 3.78
N PHE A 107 11.18 14.70 3.62
CA PHE A 107 12.54 15.02 3.15
C PHE A 107 13.62 14.37 4.02
N GLY A 108 13.48 14.43 5.35
CA GLY A 108 14.31 13.72 6.32
C GLY A 108 13.73 12.36 6.72
N CYS A 109 13.42 11.52 5.73
CA CYS A 109 12.84 10.20 5.98
C CYS A 109 13.78 9.28 6.77
N ALA A 110 13.19 8.32 7.48
CA ALA A 110 13.91 7.19 8.06
C ALA A 110 13.78 5.97 7.15
N ALA A 111 14.90 5.33 6.84
CA ALA A 111 14.92 4.07 6.11
C ALA A 111 15.96 3.11 6.71
N GLY A 112 15.70 1.82 6.58
CA GLY A 112 16.63 0.75 6.93
C GLY A 112 16.67 -0.30 5.83
N VAL A 113 17.84 -0.87 5.57
CA VAL A 113 17.97 -2.01 4.64
C VAL A 113 18.61 -3.15 5.39
N VAL A 114 17.96 -4.30 5.38
CA VAL A 114 18.48 -5.54 5.97
C VAL A 114 18.55 -6.61 4.91
N ARG A 115 19.60 -7.43 4.97
CA ARG A 115 19.62 -8.71 4.28
C ARG A 115 18.77 -9.69 5.07
N VAL A 116 17.80 -10.30 4.42
CA VAL A 116 16.91 -11.27 5.07
C VAL A 116 17.58 -12.64 5.02
N GLY A 117 17.80 -13.23 6.19
CA GLY A 117 18.25 -14.62 6.27
C GLY A 117 17.16 -15.55 5.76
N GLY A 118 17.51 -16.55 4.93
CA GLY A 118 16.51 -17.47 4.37
C GLY A 118 15.75 -18.23 5.46
N ASP A 119 16.49 -18.86 6.37
CA ASP A 119 15.98 -19.61 7.53
C ASP A 119 16.43 -18.93 8.83
N GLN A 120 15.74 -19.20 9.94
CA GLN A 120 16.02 -18.65 11.29
C GLN A 120 17.48 -18.87 11.78
N ALA A 121 18.27 -19.71 11.10
CA ALA A 121 19.68 -19.94 11.38
C ALA A 121 20.62 -18.80 10.90
N ILE A 122 20.19 -17.98 9.94
CA ILE A 122 20.96 -16.82 9.46
C ILE A 122 20.24 -15.56 9.98
N PRO A 123 20.83 -14.80 10.92
CA PRO A 123 20.21 -13.58 11.40
C PRO A 123 20.13 -12.53 10.29
N ASP A 124 19.10 -11.69 10.35
CA ASP A 124 19.00 -10.51 9.49
C ASP A 124 20.24 -9.63 9.69
N VAL A 125 20.96 -9.38 8.60
CA VAL A 125 22.16 -8.54 8.65
C VAL A 125 21.78 -7.15 8.17
N SER A 126 21.78 -6.19 9.10
CA SER A 126 21.59 -4.78 8.76
C SER A 126 22.72 -4.30 7.85
N ILE A 127 22.34 -3.63 6.76
CA ILE A 127 23.29 -2.90 5.91
C ILE A 127 23.54 -1.55 6.59
N PRO A 128 24.71 -1.33 7.20
CA PRO A 128 24.92 -0.17 8.03
C PRO A 128 24.88 1.14 7.24
N ALA A 129 24.36 2.18 7.89
CA ALA A 129 24.44 3.58 7.50
C ALA A 129 23.82 3.91 6.13
N VAL A 130 22.52 3.64 5.95
CA VAL A 130 21.76 4.22 4.84
C VAL A 130 21.32 5.66 5.15
N ALA A 131 21.33 6.53 4.15
CA ALA A 131 20.80 7.88 4.19
C ALA A 131 19.53 7.92 3.35
N CYS A 132 18.41 8.32 3.95
CA CYS A 132 17.16 8.53 3.21
C CYS A 132 16.95 10.04 2.98
N ARG A 133 16.55 10.39 1.75
CA ARG A 133 16.19 11.75 1.37
C ARG A 133 14.93 11.72 0.51
N GLY A 134 13.83 12.23 1.04
CA GLY A 134 12.63 12.51 0.24
C GLY A 134 12.86 13.66 -0.75
N GLU A 135 12.15 13.67 -1.86
CA GLU A 135 12.17 14.81 -2.79
C GLU A 135 11.43 16.04 -2.20
N GLN A 136 11.54 17.20 -2.84
CA GLN A 136 10.79 18.38 -2.39
C GLN A 136 9.28 18.19 -2.63
N PRO A 137 8.41 18.62 -1.70
CA PRO A 137 6.97 18.46 -1.81
C PRO A 137 6.40 19.03 -3.12
N PRO A 138 5.38 18.38 -3.71
CA PRO A 138 4.76 17.13 -3.28
C PRO A 138 5.59 15.89 -3.69
N ALA A 139 6.25 15.25 -2.73
CA ALA A 139 7.14 14.13 -2.97
C ALA A 139 6.57 12.83 -2.41
N ASN A 140 6.23 11.93 -3.33
CA ASN A 140 5.99 10.52 -3.07
C ASN A 140 7.24 9.69 -3.41
N ARG A 141 8.42 10.32 -3.52
CA ARG A 141 9.67 9.68 -3.94
C ARG A 141 10.79 9.95 -2.94
N ALA A 142 11.62 8.94 -2.71
CA ALA A 142 12.79 9.05 -1.85
C ALA A 142 13.99 8.29 -2.42
N GLN A 143 15.17 8.85 -2.15
CA GLN A 143 16.47 8.26 -2.48
C GLN A 143 17.10 7.71 -1.21
N ILE A 144 17.58 6.46 -1.28
CA ILE A 144 18.27 5.76 -0.21
C ILE A 144 19.71 5.51 -0.67
N ARG A 145 20.67 6.18 -0.05
CA ARG A 145 22.09 6.11 -0.38
C ARG A 145 22.85 5.36 0.70
N PHE A 146 23.83 4.54 0.32
CA PHE A 146 24.72 3.91 1.29
C PHE A 146 25.82 4.88 1.73
N ARG A 147 26.08 5.00 3.03
CA ARG A 147 27.15 5.86 3.58
C ARG A 147 28.44 5.10 3.90
N ALA A 148 28.35 3.79 4.10
CA ALA A 148 29.52 2.97 4.42
C ALA A 148 30.17 2.42 3.14
N GLU A 149 31.49 2.47 3.05
CA GLU A 149 32.25 2.01 1.87
C GLU A 149 32.06 0.53 1.55
N LEU A 150 31.63 -0.27 2.54
CA LEU A 150 31.37 -1.71 2.42
C LEU A 150 29.87 -2.05 2.32
N ALA A 151 28.97 -1.08 2.52
CA ALA A 151 27.53 -1.34 2.44
C ALA A 151 27.15 -1.61 0.99
N SER A 152 26.69 -2.81 0.67
CA SER A 152 26.27 -3.19 -0.68
C SER A 152 25.08 -4.14 -0.64
N ILE A 153 24.28 -4.11 -1.69
CA ILE A 153 23.18 -5.06 -1.88
C ILE A 153 23.68 -6.14 -2.82
N LEU A 154 23.62 -7.39 -2.38
CA LEU A 154 24.10 -8.52 -3.18
C LEU A 154 23.03 -8.98 -4.17
N SER A 155 23.45 -9.27 -5.40
CA SER A 155 22.64 -9.95 -6.41
C SER A 155 22.18 -11.32 -5.91
N GLY A 156 20.94 -11.69 -6.22
CA GLY A 156 20.36 -13.01 -5.92
C GLY A 156 20.07 -13.26 -4.44
N VAL A 157 20.25 -12.25 -3.57
CA VAL A 157 20.00 -12.36 -2.13
C VAL A 157 18.77 -11.54 -1.76
N ARG A 158 17.89 -12.09 -0.92
CA ARG A 158 16.70 -11.38 -0.46
C ARG A 158 17.06 -10.27 0.53
N HIS A 159 16.48 -9.10 0.30
CA HIS A 159 16.63 -7.92 1.15
C HIS A 159 15.25 -7.39 1.56
N ARG A 160 15.22 -6.65 2.66
CA ARG A 160 14.06 -5.91 3.14
C ARG A 160 14.45 -4.45 3.36
N LEU A 161 13.71 -3.56 2.72
CA LEU A 161 13.77 -2.12 2.90
C LEU A 161 12.58 -1.68 3.76
N THR A 162 12.87 -0.99 4.86
CA THR A 162 11.86 -0.32 5.68
C THR A 162 11.89 1.18 5.40
N LEU A 163 10.72 1.81 5.28
CA LEU A 163 10.57 3.23 4.98
C LEU A 163 9.40 3.84 5.77
N ALA A 164 9.64 4.96 6.45
CA ALA A 164 8.57 5.75 7.07
C ALA A 164 7.91 6.69 6.05
N VAL A 165 6.59 6.61 5.93
CA VAL A 165 5.78 7.41 5.00
C VAL A 165 4.51 7.92 5.69
N HIS A 166 3.85 8.91 5.10
CA HIS A 166 2.49 9.28 5.48
C HIS A 166 1.50 8.77 4.45
N ASN A 167 0.40 8.18 4.92
CA ASN A 167 -0.66 7.71 4.05
C ASN A 167 -1.38 8.87 3.35
N PRO A 168 -1.98 8.64 2.16
CA PRO A 168 -2.87 9.60 1.50
C PRO A 168 -3.94 10.18 2.42
N SER A 169 -4.38 11.41 2.15
CA SER A 169 -5.51 12.04 2.84
C SER A 169 -6.88 11.68 2.25
N PHE A 170 -6.88 10.97 1.12
CA PHE A 170 -8.06 10.56 0.37
C PHE A 170 -8.02 9.05 0.12
N LEU A 171 -9.19 8.47 -0.11
CA LEU A 171 -9.32 7.06 -0.51
C LEU A 171 -9.24 6.98 -2.03
N ALA A 172 -8.11 6.49 -2.53
CA ALA A 172 -7.94 6.29 -3.96
C ALA A 172 -8.82 5.11 -4.43
N PRO A 173 -9.58 5.24 -5.53
CA PRO A 173 -10.32 4.10 -6.09
C PRO A 173 -9.39 3.01 -6.61
N TYR A 174 -8.15 3.36 -6.92
CA TYR A 174 -7.09 2.44 -7.28
C TYR A 174 -5.84 2.71 -6.41
N PRO A 175 -5.35 1.72 -5.64
CA PRO A 175 -4.26 1.94 -4.69
C PRO A 175 -2.90 2.18 -5.36
N GLY A 176 -2.76 1.88 -6.65
CA GLY A 176 -1.53 2.12 -7.40
C GLY A 176 -0.43 1.10 -7.13
N PHE A 177 0.81 1.48 -7.45
CA PHE A 177 1.98 0.62 -7.30
C PHE A 177 3.09 1.38 -6.60
N TRP A 178 3.79 0.66 -5.71
CA TRP A 178 5.11 1.05 -5.27
C TRP A 178 6.12 0.67 -6.34
N THR A 179 7.08 1.55 -6.61
CA THR A 179 8.18 1.31 -7.53
C THR A 179 9.49 1.36 -6.78
N LEU A 180 10.33 0.35 -6.97
CA LEU A 180 11.70 0.31 -6.48
C LEU A 180 12.64 0.31 -7.68
N GLN A 181 13.69 1.13 -7.62
CA GLN A 181 14.77 1.17 -8.60
C GLN A 181 16.12 1.09 -7.89
N SER A 182 17.09 0.40 -8.47
CA SER A 182 18.48 0.42 -8.02
C SER A 182 19.39 1.06 -9.06
N PHE A 183 20.47 1.70 -8.62
CA PHE A 183 21.44 2.36 -9.48
C PHE A 183 22.85 2.05 -9.03
N SER A 184 23.80 1.95 -9.97
CA SER A 184 25.20 1.66 -9.65
C SER A 184 25.91 2.84 -8.99
N GLU A 185 25.36 4.05 -9.14
CA GLU A 185 25.91 5.29 -8.61
C GLU A 185 24.80 6.17 -8.04
N ALA A 186 25.08 6.81 -6.91
CA ALA A 186 24.20 7.79 -6.32
C ALA A 186 24.25 9.10 -7.13
N SER A 187 23.07 9.63 -7.45
CA SER A 187 22.92 10.91 -8.16
C SER A 187 21.76 11.68 -7.53
N ASP A 188 21.84 13.01 -7.53
CA ASP A 188 20.69 13.86 -7.19
C ASP A 188 19.62 13.83 -8.30
N VAL A 189 20.01 13.46 -9.52
CA VAL A 189 19.13 13.23 -10.68
C VAL A 189 19.18 11.75 -11.04
N PRO A 190 18.29 10.90 -10.50
CA PRO A 190 18.35 9.45 -10.72
C PRO A 190 18.28 9.05 -12.20
N GLU A 191 17.64 9.87 -13.04
CA GLU A 191 17.46 9.60 -14.47
C GLU A 191 18.79 9.66 -15.25
N SER A 192 19.82 10.32 -14.70
CA SER A 192 21.17 10.34 -15.27
C SER A 192 22.08 9.27 -14.70
N ALA A 193 21.64 8.54 -13.67
CA ALA A 193 22.41 7.46 -13.07
C ALA A 193 22.24 6.15 -13.85
N ASN A 194 23.22 5.26 -13.73
CA ASN A 194 23.17 3.96 -14.38
C ASN A 194 22.23 3.01 -13.64
N LEU A 195 21.04 2.82 -14.22
CA LEU A 195 19.96 1.98 -13.71
C LEU A 195 20.34 0.51 -13.73
N LEU A 196 20.16 -0.18 -12.59
CA LEU A 196 20.51 -1.59 -12.40
C LEU A 196 19.28 -2.49 -12.40
N ASP A 197 18.25 -2.18 -11.61
CA ASP A 197 17.02 -2.96 -11.53
C ASP A 197 15.80 -2.05 -11.36
N VAL A 198 14.64 -2.49 -11.85
CA VAL A 198 13.34 -1.86 -11.64
C VAL A 198 12.32 -2.91 -11.23
N GLY A 199 11.49 -2.59 -10.25
CA GLY A 199 10.42 -3.47 -9.83
C GLY A 199 9.21 -2.70 -9.32
N ARG A 200 8.05 -3.35 -9.40
CA ARG A 200 6.77 -2.76 -9.01
C ARG A 200 5.96 -3.76 -8.21
N VAL A 201 5.35 -3.30 -7.14
CA VAL A 201 4.46 -4.11 -6.30
C VAL A 201 3.16 -3.35 -6.05
N PRO A 202 1.98 -4.00 -6.14
CA PRO A 202 0.71 -3.36 -5.84
C PRO A 202 0.71 -2.78 -4.42
N SER A 203 0.13 -1.59 -4.24
CA SER A 203 -0.18 -1.08 -2.91
C SER A 203 -1.46 -1.72 -2.37
N ALA A 204 -1.60 -1.78 -1.04
CA ALA A 204 -2.90 -2.10 -0.44
C ALA A 204 -3.80 -0.84 -0.40
N SER A 205 -5.10 -1.08 -0.32
CA SER A 205 -6.08 -0.02 -0.15
C SER A 205 -5.91 0.67 1.20
N VAL A 206 -5.98 2.00 1.17
CA VAL A 206 -6.06 2.82 2.37
C VAL A 206 -7.51 2.81 2.84
N THR A 207 -7.75 2.76 4.15
CA THR A 207 -9.07 2.77 4.78
C THR A 207 -9.38 4.11 5.42
N GLU A 208 -10.64 4.33 5.80
CA GLU A 208 -10.96 5.39 6.74
C GLU A 208 -10.22 5.19 8.07
N SER A 209 -9.93 6.30 8.75
CA SER A 209 -9.47 6.29 10.14
C SER A 209 -10.68 6.42 11.07
N PHE A 210 -10.59 5.84 12.27
CA PHE A 210 -11.54 6.15 13.36
C PHE A 210 -11.38 7.61 13.83
N ASP A 211 -12.47 8.23 14.28
CA ASP A 211 -12.46 9.55 14.92
C ASP A 211 -11.78 9.52 16.28
N ALA A 212 -12.04 8.46 17.03
CA ALA A 212 -11.35 8.11 18.25
C ALA A 212 -11.16 6.59 18.26
N PHE A 213 -10.01 6.13 18.76
CA PHE A 213 -9.76 4.72 18.98
C PHE A 213 -8.87 4.55 20.19
N ARG A 214 -9.32 3.75 21.15
CA ARG A 214 -8.60 3.42 22.38
C ARG A 214 -8.81 1.94 22.66
N VAL A 215 -7.74 1.30 23.10
CA VAL A 215 -7.75 -0.09 23.57
C VAL A 215 -7.27 -0.09 25.00
N GLU A 216 -8.06 -0.69 25.89
CA GLU A 216 -7.68 -0.91 27.27
C GLU A 216 -7.69 -2.41 27.57
N ILE A 217 -6.63 -2.89 28.24
CA ILE A 217 -6.60 -4.23 28.81
C ILE A 217 -7.26 -4.13 30.18
N VAL A 218 -8.40 -4.79 30.34
CA VAL A 218 -9.20 -4.68 31.56
C VAL A 218 -8.70 -5.68 32.60
N GLY A 219 -8.05 -5.19 33.64
CA GLY A 219 -7.50 -6.02 34.72
C GLY A 219 -6.03 -6.42 34.51
N ALA A 220 -5.39 -6.88 35.58
CA ALA A 220 -4.00 -7.33 35.53
C ALA A 220 -3.96 -8.78 35.02
N PRO A 221 -3.29 -9.07 33.89
CA PRO A 221 -3.14 -10.45 33.44
C PRO A 221 -2.37 -11.23 34.50
N THR A 222 -3.00 -12.22 35.13
CA THR A 222 -2.29 -13.14 36.01
C THR A 222 -1.64 -14.24 35.18
N ALA A 223 -0.61 -14.90 35.72
CA ALA A 223 0.06 -16.00 35.01
C ALA A 223 -0.88 -17.20 34.72
N GLU A 224 -2.05 -17.24 35.35
CA GLU A 224 -3.09 -18.25 35.16
C GLU A 224 -4.18 -17.81 34.16
N ASP A 225 -4.24 -16.52 33.82
CA ASP A 225 -5.24 -15.99 32.90
C ASP A 225 -4.85 -16.24 31.44
N LEU A 226 -5.40 -17.31 30.87
CA LEU A 226 -5.31 -17.60 29.43
C LEU A 226 -6.25 -16.72 28.57
N ARG A 227 -6.91 -15.73 29.17
CA ARG A 227 -7.83 -14.80 28.50
C ARG A 227 -7.43 -13.37 28.80
N LEU A 228 -7.22 -12.59 27.74
CA LEU A 228 -6.94 -11.16 27.84
C LEU A 228 -8.20 -10.37 27.44
N PRO A 229 -8.97 -9.83 28.39
CA PRO A 229 -10.12 -8.98 28.06
C PRO A 229 -9.62 -7.66 27.48
N LEU A 230 -10.08 -7.36 26.26
CA LEU A 230 -9.79 -6.11 25.56
C LEU A 230 -11.08 -5.30 25.47
N GLU A 231 -11.05 -4.08 25.99
CA GLU A 231 -12.11 -3.10 25.78
C GLU A 231 -11.68 -2.14 24.67
N LEU A 232 -12.53 -2.01 23.65
CA LEU A 232 -12.29 -1.19 22.47
C LEU A 232 -13.28 -0.03 22.48
N ASP A 233 -12.79 1.17 22.74
CA ASP A 233 -13.56 2.40 22.62
C ASP A 233 -13.25 3.05 21.26
N LEU A 234 -14.27 3.18 20.42
CA LEU A 234 -14.12 3.68 19.05
C LEU A 234 -15.22 4.68 18.69
N SER A 235 -14.83 5.70 17.93
CA SER A 235 -15.75 6.63 17.28
C SER A 235 -15.57 6.53 15.76
N LEU A 236 -16.68 6.36 15.04
CA LEU A 236 -16.68 6.17 13.60
C LEU A 236 -16.80 7.52 12.86
N PRO A 237 -16.07 7.73 11.76
CA PRO A 237 -16.16 8.96 10.96
C PRO A 237 -17.48 9.11 10.19
N ARG A 238 -18.26 8.02 10.09
CA ARG A 238 -19.56 7.99 9.42
C ARG A 238 -20.49 7.03 10.15
N ALA A 239 -21.79 7.23 9.95
CA ALA A 239 -22.78 6.26 10.39
C ALA A 239 -22.52 4.88 9.74
N PRO A 240 -22.58 3.79 10.52
CA PRO A 240 -22.50 2.44 9.97
C PRO A 240 -23.73 2.16 9.10
N VAL A 241 -23.52 1.42 8.03
CA VAL A 241 -24.56 1.05 7.04
C VAL A 241 -24.73 -0.46 7.06
N PRO A 242 -25.93 -1.02 6.81
CA PRO A 242 -26.11 -2.47 6.74
C PRO A 242 -25.09 -3.14 5.80
N GLY A 243 -24.33 -4.10 6.33
CA GLY A 243 -23.26 -4.79 5.62
C GLY A 243 -21.83 -4.32 5.95
N ASP A 244 -21.66 -3.22 6.69
CA ASP A 244 -20.36 -2.88 7.26
C ASP A 244 -19.89 -3.99 8.23
N VAL A 245 -18.60 -4.34 8.18
CA VAL A 245 -18.00 -5.40 9.01
C VAL A 245 -16.90 -4.79 9.88
N LEU A 246 -16.96 -5.05 11.20
CA LEU A 246 -15.87 -4.78 12.12
C LEU A 246 -14.97 -6.01 12.20
N GLU A 247 -13.76 -5.91 11.67
CA GLU A 247 -12.78 -6.98 11.71
C GLU A 247 -11.70 -6.69 12.76
N VAL A 248 -11.38 -7.71 13.57
CA VAL A 248 -10.30 -7.64 14.57
C VAL A 248 -9.29 -8.73 14.25
N ALA A 249 -8.04 -8.33 13.99
CA ALA A 249 -6.93 -9.24 13.76
C ALA A 249 -5.94 -9.19 14.93
N GLY A 250 -5.49 -10.37 15.37
CA GLY A 250 -4.59 -10.53 16.51
C GLY A 250 -3.20 -11.00 16.06
N PRO A 251 -2.18 -10.88 16.92
CA PRO A 251 -0.86 -11.43 16.63
C PRO A 251 -0.91 -12.95 16.43
N ALA A 252 0.05 -13.50 15.68
CA ALA A 252 0.16 -14.94 15.49
C ALA A 252 0.23 -15.67 16.84
N GLY A 253 -0.56 -16.73 17.00
CA GLY A 253 -0.66 -17.52 18.24
C GLY A 253 -1.74 -17.05 19.21
N TYR A 254 -2.32 -15.86 19.03
CA TYR A 254 -3.53 -15.45 19.75
C TYR A 254 -4.76 -16.08 19.10
N ASN A 255 -5.56 -16.76 19.91
CA ASN A 255 -6.86 -17.27 19.49
C ASN A 255 -7.94 -16.36 20.06
N PHE A 256 -8.76 -15.77 19.19
CA PHE A 256 -9.99 -15.13 19.64
C PHE A 256 -10.95 -16.22 20.09
N ALA A 257 -11.47 -16.09 21.31
CA ALA A 257 -12.57 -16.94 21.72
C ALA A 257 -13.70 -16.75 20.69
N THR A 258 -14.21 -17.85 20.13
CA THR A 258 -15.40 -17.82 19.26
C THR A 258 -16.49 -16.99 19.92
N PRO A 259 -17.26 -16.19 19.16
CA PRO A 259 -18.23 -15.30 19.74
C PRO A 259 -19.19 -16.09 20.63
N VAL A 260 -19.14 -15.81 21.93
CA VAL A 260 -20.37 -15.86 22.71
C VAL A 260 -21.19 -14.75 22.06
N VAL A 261 -22.14 -15.14 21.21
CA VAL A 261 -23.26 -14.25 20.89
C VAL A 261 -23.90 -14.00 22.23
N ASP A 262 -23.44 -12.96 22.92
CA ASP A 262 -24.00 -12.60 24.20
C ASP A 262 -25.40 -12.12 23.87
N ALA A 263 -26.39 -12.92 24.24
CA ALA A 263 -27.79 -12.64 23.95
C ALA A 263 -28.22 -11.27 24.51
N SER A 264 -27.45 -10.71 25.44
CA SER A 264 -27.57 -9.33 25.93
C SER A 264 -27.34 -8.29 24.82
N LEU A 265 -26.33 -8.45 23.96
CA LEU A 265 -26.01 -7.48 22.92
C LEU A 265 -27.04 -7.51 21.77
N GLU A 266 -27.57 -8.70 21.46
CA GLU A 266 -28.68 -8.85 20.51
C GLU A 266 -30.00 -8.32 21.09
N ALA A 267 -30.21 -8.44 22.41
CA ALA A 267 -31.35 -7.85 23.11
C ALA A 267 -31.28 -6.32 23.13
N ASP A 268 -30.11 -5.74 23.44
CA ASP A 268 -29.88 -4.29 23.45
C ASP A 268 -30.01 -3.68 22.04
N LEU A 269 -29.48 -4.36 21.02
CA LEU A 269 -29.64 -3.94 19.62
C LEU A 269 -31.12 -3.98 19.18
N ARG A 270 -31.88 -5.00 19.61
CA ARG A 270 -33.33 -5.08 19.38
C ARG A 270 -34.08 -3.98 20.13
N GLN A 271 -33.65 -3.63 21.34
CA GLN A 271 -34.26 -2.55 22.13
C GLN A 271 -34.03 -1.18 21.49
N CYS A 272 -32.85 -0.92 20.94
CA CYS A 272 -32.57 0.31 20.19
C CYS A 272 -33.40 0.42 18.90
N LEU A 273 -33.58 -0.68 18.16
CA LEU A 273 -34.42 -0.70 16.95
C LEU A 273 -35.92 -0.55 17.22
N LEU A 274 -36.37 -0.82 18.46
CA LEU A 274 -37.75 -0.58 18.88
C LEU A 274 -38.05 0.91 19.15
N PHE A 275 -37.03 1.73 19.47
CA PHE A 275 -37.20 3.17 19.67
C PHE A 275 -37.36 3.97 18.37
N GLU A 276 -36.88 3.47 17.23
CA GLU A 276 -37.09 4.11 15.92
C GLU A 276 -38.49 3.87 15.32
N ARG A 277 -39.33 3.03 15.95
CA ARG A 277 -40.71 2.75 15.50
C ARG A 277 -41.79 3.39 16.36
N VAL A 278 -41.53 4.51 17.00
CA VAL A 278 -42.62 5.40 17.43
C VAL A 278 -42.85 6.40 16.30
N PRO A 279 -43.91 6.26 15.47
CA PRO A 279 -44.27 7.32 14.55
C PRO A 279 -44.59 8.56 15.39
N SER A 280 -43.98 9.69 15.01
CA SER A 280 -44.31 11.03 15.51
C SER A 280 -45.82 11.24 15.43
N ALA A 281 -46.50 11.03 16.56
CA ALA A 281 -47.89 11.36 16.71
C ALA A 281 -47.97 12.86 17.00
N ALA A 282 -48.30 13.59 15.95
CA ALA A 282 -49.03 14.85 15.96
C ALA A 282 -48.46 15.98 16.84
N ALA A 283 -47.75 16.90 16.17
CA ALA A 283 -47.86 18.31 16.49
C ALA A 283 -49.35 18.71 16.37
N ALA A 284 -50.03 18.85 17.50
CA ALA A 284 -51.33 19.50 17.61
C ALA A 284 -51.12 20.87 18.25
N ASP A 285 -51.20 21.87 17.39
CA ASP A 285 -51.26 23.30 17.64
C ASP A 285 -52.53 23.67 18.42
N PRO A 286 -52.49 24.55 19.45
CA PRO A 286 -53.70 25.22 19.91
C PRO A 286 -53.50 26.74 19.89
N ALA A 287 -53.94 27.36 18.79
CA ALA A 287 -54.27 28.77 18.76
C ALA A 287 -55.68 28.99 18.19
N GLY A 288 -56.61 29.37 19.07
CA GLY A 288 -57.69 30.29 18.73
C GLY A 288 -59.13 29.79 18.83
N GLY A 289 -59.85 30.29 19.85
CA GLY A 289 -61.21 30.77 19.65
C GLY A 289 -62.31 30.12 20.50
N GLN A 290 -62.59 30.71 21.67
CA GLN A 290 -63.96 30.74 22.22
C GLN A 290 -64.45 32.19 22.24
N ALA A 291 -65.56 32.43 21.55
CA ALA A 291 -66.33 33.66 21.61
C ALA A 291 -67.75 33.37 22.13
N ALA A 292 -68.18 34.26 23.03
CA ALA A 292 -69.53 34.76 23.28
C ALA A 292 -70.59 33.91 24.03
N ALA A 293 -71.00 34.42 25.20
CA ALA A 293 -72.38 34.79 25.57
C ALA A 293 -72.32 35.54 26.94
N ALA A 294 -72.50 36.86 27.04
CA ALA A 294 -73.72 37.68 26.97
C ALA A 294 -74.56 37.73 28.27
N ALA A 295 -74.92 38.97 28.65
CA ALA A 295 -76.05 39.43 29.48
C ALA A 295 -75.90 39.63 31.01
N ALA A 296 -75.65 40.90 31.37
CA ALA A 296 -76.41 41.78 32.27
C ALA A 296 -77.12 41.23 33.53
N ALA A 297 -76.80 41.82 34.70
CA ALA A 297 -77.73 42.62 35.53
C ALA A 297 -77.12 42.95 36.92
N ALA A 298 -77.38 44.19 37.36
CA ALA A 298 -77.19 44.77 38.70
C ALA A 298 -75.77 45.15 39.14
#